data_AF-A0A962W269-F1
#
_entry.id   AF-A0A962W269-F1
#
_cell.length_a   1.000
_cell.length_b   1.000
_cell.length_c   1.000
_cell.angle_alpha   90.00
_cell.angle_beta   90.00
_cell.angle_gamma   90.00
#
_symmetry.space_group_name_H-M   'P 1'
#
loop_
_entity.id
_entity.type
_entity.pdbx_description
1 polymer ?
#
loop_
_entity_poly.entity_id
_entity_poly.type
_entity_poly.pdbx_seq_one_letter_code
_entity_poly.pdbx_strand_id
1 'polypeptide(L)' 'MLQREVTISNKLGLHARAAAKLVSTASGYGAEVMLDKQGQRVNGKSIMGVMMLA' A
#
# COMPACT_ATOMS: atom_id res chain seq x y z
N MET A 1 17.26 -0.93 5.67
CA MET A 1 15.99 -0.82 4.92
C MET A 1 15.43 -2.22 4.74
N LEU A 2 14.20 -2.47 5.17
CA LEU A 2 13.54 -3.77 5.01
C LEU A 2 12.63 -3.70 3.78
N GLN A 3 12.67 -4.73 2.94
CA GLN A 3 11.82 -4.86 1.76
C GLN A 3 11.34 -6.29 1.64
N ARG A 4 10.10 -6.47 1.19
CA ARG A 4 9.51 -7.77 0.91
C ARG A 4 8.52 -7.68 -0.23
N GLU A 5 8.57 -8.63 -1.15
CA GLU A 5 7.56 -8.81 -2.17
C GLU A 5 6.39 -9.63 -1.61
N VAL A 6 5.16 -9.20 -1.92
CA VAL A 6 3.94 -9.83 -1.44
C VAL A 6 2.92 -9.93 -2.55
N THR A 7 2.21 -11.05 -2.61
CA THR A 7 1.10 -11.24 -3.55
C THR A 7 -0.19 -10.72 -2.93
N ILE A 8 -0.92 -9.87 -3.66
CA ILE A 8 -2.26 -9.44 -3.26
C ILE A 8 -3.24 -10.58 -3.55
N SER A 9 -3.62 -11.32 -2.49
CA SER A 9 -4.52 -12.46 -2.59
C SER A 9 -6.01 -12.09 -2.65
N ASN A 10 -6.34 -10.82 -2.39
CA ASN A 10 -7.71 -10.34 -2.51
C ASN A 10 -8.13 -10.34 -3.99
N LYS A 11 -9.25 -11.00 -4.30
CA LYS A 11 -9.81 -11.08 -5.66
C LYS A 11 -10.09 -9.71 -6.28
N LEU A 12 -10.48 -8.74 -5.44
CA LEU A 12 -10.72 -7.36 -5.87
C LEU A 12 -9.46 -6.51 -5.86
N GLY A 13 -8.28 -7.07 -5.59
CA GLY A 13 -7.03 -6.33 -5.45
C GLY A 13 -6.96 -5.46 -4.19
N LEU A 14 -6.11 -4.43 -4.24
CA LEU A 14 -5.89 -3.49 -3.14
C LEU A 14 -6.76 -2.25 -3.30
N HIS A 15 -8.08 -2.43 -3.38
CA HIS A 15 -9.04 -1.34 -3.56
C HIS A 15 -9.92 -1.11 -2.32
N ALA A 16 -10.54 0.07 -2.26
CA ALA A 16 -11.58 0.45 -1.30
C ALA A 16 -11.22 0.09 0.16
N ARG A 17 -11.95 -0.84 0.79
CA ARG A 17 -11.76 -1.22 2.20
C ARG A 17 -10.37 -1.80 2.49
N ALA A 18 -9.80 -2.57 1.55
CA ALA A 18 -8.48 -3.16 1.73
C ALA A 18 -7.37 -2.10 1.71
N ALA A 19 -7.46 -1.14 0.78
CA ALA A 19 -6.57 0.02 0.73
C ALA A 19 -6.66 0.86 2.01
N ALA A 20 -7.88 1.15 2.47
CA ALA A 20 -8.10 1.90 3.70
C ALA A 20 -7.48 1.20 4.93
N LYS A 21 -7.62 -0.14 5.02
CA LYS A 21 -7.02 -0.92 6.11
C LYS A 21 -5.49 -0.88 6.07
N LEU A 22 -4.89 -0.99 4.88
CA LEU A 22 -3.44 -0.89 4.71
C LEU A 22 -2.94 0.50 5.12
N VAL A 23 -3.57 1.56 4.61
CA VAL A 23 -3.20 2.95 4.90
C VAL A 23 -3.32 3.25 6.39
N SER A 24 -4.43 2.87 7.02
CA SER A 24 -4.62 3.05 8.47
C SER A 24 -3.54 2.32 9.27
N THR A 25 -3.20 1.09 8.87
CA THR A 25 -2.15 0.30 9.55
C THR A 25 -0.79 0.98 9.38
N ALA A 26 -0.41 1.34 8.15
CA ALA A 26 0.88 1.98 7.86
C ALA A 26 1.03 3.33 8.57
N SER A 27 -0.04 4.13 8.66
CA SER A 27 -0.06 5.43 9.34
C SER A 27 0.10 5.33 10.86
N GLY A 28 -0.16 4.17 11.48
CA GLY A 28 0.06 3.94 12.90
C GLY A 28 1.54 3.82 13.31
N TYR A 29 2.46 3.75 12.35
CA TYR A 29 3.90 3.61 12.60
C TYR A 29 4.67 4.87 12.20
N GLY A 30 5.76 5.16 12.91
CA GLY A 30 6.63 6.31 12.59
C GLY A 30 7.51 6.10 11.35
N ALA A 31 7.74 4.85 10.93
CA ALA A 31 8.57 4.54 9.77
C ALA A 31 7.94 4.99 8.45
N GLU A 32 8.76 5.34 7.46
CA GLU A 32 8.29 5.54 6.08
C GLU A 32 7.89 4.18 5.48
N VAL A 33 6.74 4.13 4.83
CA VAL A 33 6.20 2.92 4.19
C VAL A 33 5.97 3.22 2.72
N MET A 34 6.72 2.56 1.85
CA MET A 34 6.63 2.72 0.40
C MET A 34 6.05 1.45 -0.23
N LEU A 35 5.15 1.62 -1.19
CA LEU A 35 4.62 0.54 -2.02
C LEU A 35 5.14 0.71 -3.44
N ASP A 36 5.49 -0.40 -4.09
CA ASP A 36 6.02 -0.44 -5.44
C ASP A 36 5.25 -1.48 -6.24
N LYS A 37 4.81 -1.12 -7.44
CA LYS A 37 4.17 -2.02 -8.39
C LYS A 37 4.49 -1.56 -9.80
N GLN A 38 5.05 -2.45 -10.62
CA GLN A 38 5.36 -2.19 -12.03
C GLN A 38 6.20 -0.90 -12.24
N GLY A 39 7.11 -0.59 -11.32
CA GLY A 39 7.97 0.59 -11.40
C GLY A 39 7.32 1.90 -10.95
N GLN A 40 6.04 1.88 -10.58
CA GLN A 40 5.39 2.99 -9.90
C GLN A 40 5.54 2.83 -8.40
N ARG A 41 6.00 3.90 -7.72
CA ARG A 41 6.20 3.92 -6.27
C ARG A 41 5.34 4.99 -5.63
N VAL A 42 4.64 4.63 -4.56
CA VAL A 42 3.75 5.53 -3.82
C VAL A 42 3.98 5.41 -2.31
N ASN A 43 3.60 6.45 -1.58
CA ASN A 43 3.56 6.42 -0.12
C ASN A 43 2.39 5.55 0.34
N GLY A 44 2.68 4.46 1.05
CA GLY A 44 1.69 3.52 1.59
C GLY A 44 0.80 4.10 2.70
N LYS A 45 1.10 5.30 3.18
CA LYS A 45 0.27 6.07 4.13
C LYS A 45 -0.70 7.05 3.43
N SER A 46 -0.62 7.19 2.10
CA SER A 46 -1.52 8.05 1.33
C SER A 46 -2.60 7.22 0.65
N ILE A 47 -3.86 7.43 1.03
CA ILE A 47 -4.98 6.72 0.41
C ILE A 47 -5.08 7.00 -1.09
N MET A 48 -4.83 8.25 -1.52
CA MET A 48 -4.83 8.61 -2.93
C MET A 48 -3.72 7.88 -3.70
N GLY A 49 -2.52 7.80 -3.12
CA GLY A 49 -1.39 7.09 -3.73
C GLY A 49 -1.66 5.58 -3.89
N VAL A 50 -2.16 4.94 -2.83
CA VAL A 50 -2.47 3.50 -2.86
C VAL A 50 -3.57 3.19 -3.88
N MET A 51 -4.60 4.04 -3.99
CA MET A 51 -5.68 3.85 -4.97
C MET A 51 -5.24 4.06 -6.42
N MET A 52 -4.21 4.89 -6.68
CA MET A 52 -3.64 5.09 -8.02
C MET A 52 -2.66 3.99 -8.43
N LEU A 53 -2.10 3.24 -7.47
CA LEU A 53 -1.18 2.13 -7.71
C LEU A 53 -1.90 0.83 -8.11
N ALA A 54 -3.20 0.74 -7.81
CA ALA A 54 -3.97 -0.49 -7.80
C ALA A 54 -4.19 -1.12 -9.18
#